data_AF-A0A9E2SP65-F1
#
_entry.id   AF-A0A9E2SP65-F1
#
_cell.length_a   1.000
_cell.length_b   1.000
_cell.length_c   1.000
_cell.angle_alpha   90.00
_cell.angle_beta   90.00
_cell.angle_gamma   90.00
#
_symmetry.space_group_name_H-M   'P 1'
#
loop_
_entity.id
_entity.type
_entity.pdbx_description
1 polymer ?
#
loop_
_entity_poly.entity_id
_entity_poly.type
_entity_poly.pdbx_seq_one_letter_code
_entity_poly.pdbx_strand_id
1 'polypeptide(L)'
;VTLANGQNITIAVGQTTGTATFTAPNDALTGNAPITNAITNVSGGNFENLVADKTPVSTTVTDVTDTTNLSLSATGSVAEGGSIVYTATLTNPAGTPVTVTLSNGAVITIKAGETSGTATV
;
A
#
# COMPACT_ATOMS: atom_id res chain seq x y z
N VAL A 1 -24.60 11.51 -8.33
CA VAL A 1 -23.71 10.83 -9.31
C VAL A 1 -22.98 9.71 -8.59
N THR A 2 -22.94 8.51 -9.15
CA THR A 2 -22.21 7.35 -8.60
C THR A 2 -20.98 7.08 -9.46
N LEU A 3 -19.85 6.82 -8.81
CA LEU A 3 -18.56 6.55 -9.44
C LEU A 3 -18.21 5.06 -9.41
N ALA A 4 -17.31 4.63 -10.28
CA ALA A 4 -16.87 3.22 -10.38
C ALA A 4 -16.17 2.71 -9.11
N ASN A 5 -15.49 3.59 -8.37
CA ASN A 5 -14.91 3.28 -7.06
C ASN A 5 -15.94 3.26 -5.91
N GLY A 6 -17.24 3.30 -6.21
CA GLY A 6 -18.33 3.25 -5.23
C GLY A 6 -18.65 4.58 -4.54
N GLN A 7 -17.90 5.66 -4.80
CA GLN A 7 -18.18 6.96 -4.21
C GLN A 7 -19.37 7.66 -4.88
N ASN A 8 -19.97 8.60 -4.14
CA ASN A 8 -21.06 9.45 -4.63
C ASN A 8 -20.62 10.91 -4.67
N ILE A 9 -20.94 11.60 -5.77
CA ILE A 9 -20.90 13.06 -5.85
C ILE A 9 -22.34 13.59 -5.78
N THR A 10 -22.59 14.49 -4.84
CA THR A 10 -23.82 15.27 -4.74
C THR A 10 -23.58 16.67 -5.27
N ILE A 11 -24.43 17.11 -6.20
CA ILE A 11 -24.48 18.50 -6.66
C ILE A 11 -25.69 19.12 -5.98
N ALA A 12 -25.47 20.12 -5.13
CA ALA A 12 -26.54 20.74 -4.37
C ALA A 12 -27.48 21.55 -5.27
N VAL A 13 -28.71 21.79 -4.80
CA VAL A 13 -29.69 22.63 -5.51
C VAL A 13 -29.11 24.02 -5.77
N GLY A 14 -29.25 24.52 -7.00
CA GLY A 14 -28.68 25.80 -7.43
C GLY A 14 -27.19 25.76 -7.78
N GLN A 15 -26.51 24.65 -7.55
CA GLN A 15 -25.08 24.49 -7.88
C GLN A 15 -24.89 23.70 -9.18
N THR A 16 -23.73 23.91 -9.80
CA THR A 16 -23.30 23.20 -11.02
C THR A 16 -22.15 22.23 -10.77
N THR A 17 -21.60 22.20 -9.55
CA THR A 17 -20.42 21.41 -9.20
C THR A 17 -20.64 20.63 -7.90
N GLY A 18 -20.02 19.46 -7.83
CA GLY A 18 -19.87 18.66 -6.63
C GLY A 18 -18.55 17.90 -6.70
N THR A 19 -18.02 17.47 -5.55
CA THR A 19 -16.71 16.81 -5.48
C THR A 19 -16.79 15.56 -4.60
N ALA A 20 -15.90 14.61 -4.86
CA ALA A 20 -15.59 13.49 -3.98
C ALA A 20 -14.07 13.37 -3.88
N THR A 21 -13.55 12.94 -2.75
CA THR A 21 -12.10 12.81 -2.50
C THR A 21 -11.72 11.34 -2.42
N PHE A 22 -10.55 11.00 -2.96
CA PHE A 22 -9.97 9.67 -2.84
C PHE A 22 -8.49 9.82 -2.52
N THR A 23 -8.05 9.18 -1.45
CA THR A 23 -6.63 9.19 -1.06
C THR A 23 -5.91 8.10 -1.83
N ALA A 24 -4.85 8.46 -2.55
CA ALA A 24 -3.99 7.47 -3.18
C ALA A 24 -3.33 6.59 -2.09
N PRO A 25 -3.28 5.26 -2.27
CA PRO A 25 -2.52 4.39 -1.37
C PRO A 25 -1.04 4.80 -1.32
N ASN A 26 -0.43 4.68 -0.15
CA ASN A 26 0.99 4.92 0.06
C ASN A 26 1.62 3.65 0.64
N ASP A 27 2.75 3.24 0.09
CA ASP A 27 3.59 2.18 0.63
C ASP A 27 5.07 2.56 0.40
N ALA A 28 5.98 1.78 0.98
CA ALA A 28 7.42 2.04 0.88
C ALA A 28 8.09 1.33 -0.32
N LEU A 29 7.30 0.71 -1.20
CA LEU A 29 7.78 -0.02 -2.36
C LEU A 29 7.81 0.92 -3.57
N THR A 30 8.66 0.60 -4.53
CA THR A 30 8.81 1.46 -5.70
C THR A 30 7.59 1.40 -6.62
N GLY A 31 7.09 2.59 -6.95
CA GLY A 31 6.10 2.82 -7.99
C GLY A 31 4.65 2.62 -7.56
N ASN A 32 3.73 3.23 -8.31
CA ASN A 32 2.30 3.09 -8.10
C ASN A 32 1.56 3.07 -9.44
N ALA A 33 0.49 2.29 -9.52
CA ALA A 33 -0.41 2.33 -10.66
C ALA A 33 -1.24 3.62 -10.65
N PRO A 34 -1.59 4.19 -11.83
CA PRO A 34 -2.51 5.30 -11.89
C PRO A 34 -3.90 4.90 -11.37
N ILE A 35 -4.60 5.86 -10.78
CA ILE A 35 -5.96 5.65 -10.28
C ILE A 35 -6.94 6.03 -11.37
N THR A 36 -7.79 5.09 -11.76
CA THR A 36 -8.85 5.31 -12.75
C THR A 36 -10.21 5.36 -12.09
N ASN A 37 -11.09 6.25 -12.55
CA ASN A 37 -12.48 6.28 -12.12
C ASN A 37 -13.39 6.75 -13.25
N ALA A 38 -14.68 6.44 -13.16
CA ALA A 38 -15.68 6.81 -14.17
C ALA A 38 -17.04 7.02 -13.52
N ILE A 39 -17.93 7.75 -14.20
CA ILE A 39 -19.35 7.81 -13.81
C ILE A 39 -20.02 6.50 -14.20
N THR A 40 -20.66 5.82 -13.24
CA THR A 40 -21.45 4.61 -13.49
C THR A 40 -22.94 4.91 -13.56
N ASN A 41 -23.42 5.84 -12.73
CA ASN A 41 -24.82 6.21 -12.68
C ASN A 41 -25.03 7.70 -12.36
N VAL A 42 -26.10 8.27 -12.92
CA VAL A 42 -26.60 9.60 -12.57
C VAL A 42 -28.08 9.49 -12.21
N SER A 43 -28.50 10.25 -11.21
CA SER A 43 -29.90 10.31 -10.78
C SER A 43 -30.20 11.71 -10.23
N GLY A 44 -31.48 12.10 -10.27
CA GLY A 44 -31.94 13.43 -9.86
C GLY A 44 -31.84 14.48 -10.99
N GLY A 45 -31.75 15.76 -10.61
CA GLY A 45 -31.54 16.87 -11.54
C GLY A 45 -32.78 17.43 -12.24
N ASN A 46 -33.92 16.72 -12.25
CA ASN A 46 -35.17 17.14 -12.92
C ASN A 46 -34.96 17.74 -14.33
N PHE A 47 -33.99 17.22 -15.07
CA PHE A 47 -33.69 17.64 -16.44
C PHE A 47 -34.57 16.86 -17.41
N GLU A 48 -34.95 17.49 -18.52
CA GLU A 48 -35.70 16.84 -19.60
C GLU A 48 -34.84 15.76 -20.30
N ASN A 49 -33.53 15.99 -20.38
CA ASN A 49 -32.55 15.04 -20.89
C ASN A 49 -31.17 15.29 -20.27
N LEU A 50 -30.70 14.34 -19.44
CA LEU A 50 -29.35 14.36 -18.89
C LEU A 50 -28.52 13.23 -19.51
N VAL A 51 -27.46 13.60 -20.22
CA VAL A 51 -26.46 12.67 -20.75
C VAL A 51 -25.18 12.81 -19.94
N ALA A 52 -24.76 11.75 -19.28
CA ALA A 52 -23.51 11.71 -18.52
C ALA A 52 -22.39 11.10 -19.37
N ASP A 53 -21.24 11.77 -19.39
CA ASP A 53 -19.99 11.20 -19.91
C ASP A 53 -19.48 10.11 -18.95
N LYS A 54 -19.36 8.89 -19.45
CA LYS A 54 -18.89 7.73 -18.70
C LYS A 54 -17.46 7.32 -19.06
N THR A 55 -16.77 8.13 -19.85
CA THR A 55 -15.37 7.90 -20.21
C THR A 55 -14.52 7.87 -18.93
N PRO A 56 -13.73 6.81 -18.70
CA PRO A 56 -12.84 6.76 -17.55
C PRO A 56 -11.81 7.89 -17.58
N VAL A 57 -11.62 8.52 -16.43
CA VAL A 57 -10.52 9.46 -16.19
C VAL A 57 -9.41 8.75 -15.41
N SER A 58 -8.16 9.17 -15.64
CA SER A 58 -6.98 8.59 -15.01
C SER A 58 -6.14 9.68 -14.35
N THR A 59 -5.75 9.44 -13.11
CA THR A 59 -4.86 10.30 -12.33
C THR A 59 -3.55 9.55 -12.09
N THR A 60 -2.44 10.13 -12.52
CA THR A 60 -1.10 9.58 -12.24
C THR A 60 -0.78 9.75 -10.75
N VAL A 61 -0.24 8.71 -10.13
CA VAL A 61 0.29 8.75 -8.76
C VAL A 61 1.81 8.83 -8.87
N THR A 62 2.39 9.88 -8.28
CA THR A 62 3.84 10.03 -8.21
C THR A 62 4.34 9.37 -6.94
N ASP A 63 5.20 8.39 -7.11
CA ASP A 63 5.86 7.67 -6.02
C ASP A 63 6.78 8.60 -5.22
N VAL A 64 6.89 8.35 -3.92
CA VAL A 64 7.73 9.11 -2.99
C VAL A 64 8.80 8.20 -2.39
N THR A 65 9.98 8.75 -2.14
CA THR A 65 11.07 7.95 -1.57
C THR A 65 10.85 7.73 -0.08
N ASP A 66 10.66 6.46 0.31
CA ASP A 66 10.63 6.03 1.71
C ASP A 66 11.96 5.40 2.17
N THR A 67 12.28 5.56 3.44
CA THR A 67 13.48 4.94 4.05
C THR A 67 13.09 3.70 4.84
N THR A 68 13.59 2.54 4.42
CA THR A 68 13.46 1.28 5.17
C THR A 68 14.75 0.97 5.94
N ASN A 69 14.64 0.75 7.25
CA ASN A 69 15.79 0.39 8.11
C ASN A 69 15.73 -1.10 8.44
N LEU A 70 16.91 -1.74 8.57
CA LEU A 70 17.06 -3.12 9.04
C LEU A 70 17.77 -3.14 10.40
N SER A 71 17.22 -3.88 11.35
CA SER A 71 17.83 -4.14 12.67
C SER A 71 18.02 -5.64 12.89
N LEU A 72 19.01 -6.01 13.68
CA LEU A 72 19.31 -7.40 14.04
C LEU A 72 19.32 -7.53 15.57
N SER A 73 18.57 -8.50 16.09
CA SER A 73 18.59 -8.89 17.49
C SER A 73 18.91 -10.37 17.63
N ALA A 74 19.34 -10.78 18.83
CA ALA A 74 19.65 -12.15 19.15
C ALA A 74 19.14 -12.50 20.55
N THR A 75 19.04 -13.79 20.85
CA THR A 75 18.85 -14.27 22.23
C THR A 75 20.00 -13.77 23.11
N GLY A 76 19.70 -13.04 24.19
CA GLY A 76 20.71 -12.33 24.98
C GLY A 76 21.63 -13.22 25.81
N SER A 77 21.15 -14.37 26.27
CA SER A 77 21.96 -15.39 26.93
C SER A 77 21.34 -16.78 26.72
N VAL A 78 22.18 -17.81 26.68
CA VAL A 78 21.79 -19.22 26.61
C VAL A 78 22.65 -20.02 27.58
N ALA A 79 22.12 -21.12 28.11
CA ALA A 79 22.94 -22.11 28.80
C ALA A 79 23.83 -22.85 27.78
N GLU A 80 24.88 -23.53 28.26
CA GLU A 80 25.68 -24.41 27.42
C GLU A 80 24.78 -25.45 26.74
N GLY A 81 24.91 -25.60 25.41
CA GLY A 81 24.05 -26.45 24.58
C GLY A 81 22.70 -25.84 24.19
N GLY A 82 22.39 -24.60 24.59
CA GLY A 82 21.20 -23.88 24.13
C GLY A 82 21.36 -23.30 22.71
N SER A 83 20.23 -23.02 22.05
CA SER A 83 20.20 -22.41 20.72
C SER A 83 20.06 -20.90 20.76
N ILE A 84 20.71 -20.20 19.83
CA ILE A 84 20.59 -18.75 19.67
C ILE A 84 19.64 -18.47 18.49
N VAL A 85 18.60 -17.68 18.75
CA VAL A 85 17.71 -17.20 17.69
C VAL A 85 18.13 -15.79 17.31
N TYR A 86 18.49 -15.60 16.05
CA TYR A 86 18.72 -14.29 15.45
C TYR A 86 17.45 -13.83 14.74
N THR A 87 17.07 -12.58 14.94
CA THR A 87 15.89 -11.96 14.30
C THR A 87 16.30 -10.71 13.56
N ALA A 88 16.06 -10.67 12.26
CA ALA A 88 16.24 -9.48 11.45
C ALA A 88 14.88 -8.81 11.24
N THR A 89 14.78 -7.49 11.46
CA THR A 89 13.53 -6.73 11.41
C THR A 89 13.67 -5.48 10.56
N LEU A 90 12.82 -5.37 9.53
CA LEU A 90 12.62 -4.21 8.67
C LEU A 90 11.56 -3.26 9.27
N THR A 91 11.66 -1.97 8.98
CA THR A 91 10.62 -0.98 9.35
C THR A 91 9.42 -0.99 8.40
N ASN A 92 9.55 -1.59 7.21
CA ASN A 92 8.52 -1.69 6.20
C ASN A 92 8.48 -3.11 5.62
N PRO A 93 7.32 -3.60 5.17
CA PRO A 93 7.21 -4.93 4.56
C PRO A 93 8.09 -5.06 3.32
N ALA A 94 8.73 -6.21 3.15
CA ALA A 94 9.56 -6.47 1.98
C ALA A 94 8.69 -6.65 0.72
N GLY A 95 9.01 -5.98 -0.39
CA GLY A 95 8.32 -6.21 -1.67
C GLY A 95 8.69 -7.54 -2.33
N THR A 96 9.92 -7.99 -2.10
CA THR A 96 10.47 -9.29 -2.53
C THR A 96 11.27 -9.90 -1.39
N PRO A 97 11.51 -11.23 -1.38
CA PRO A 97 12.28 -11.84 -0.30
C PRO A 97 13.65 -11.17 -0.08
N VAL A 98 13.97 -10.84 1.17
CA VAL A 98 15.27 -10.31 1.59
C VAL A 98 16.05 -11.41 2.27
N THR A 99 17.32 -11.58 1.88
CA THR A 99 18.24 -12.53 2.51
C THR A 99 19.32 -11.79 3.28
N VAL A 100 19.55 -12.20 4.52
CA VAL A 100 20.57 -11.65 5.40
C VAL A 100 21.51 -12.78 5.80
N THR A 101 22.74 -12.72 5.33
CA THR A 101 23.79 -13.68 5.69
C THR A 101 24.55 -13.15 6.91
N LEU A 102 24.52 -13.92 8.00
CA LEU A 102 25.25 -13.61 9.22
C LEU A 102 26.71 -14.04 9.11
N SER A 103 27.58 -13.46 9.94
CA SER A 103 29.02 -13.78 9.94
C SER A 103 29.33 -15.23 10.32
N ASN A 104 28.41 -15.90 11.03
CA ASN A 104 28.48 -17.32 11.35
C ASN A 104 27.96 -18.23 10.22
N GLY A 105 27.57 -17.67 9.07
CA GLY A 105 27.07 -18.40 7.91
C GLY A 105 25.57 -18.71 7.95
N ALA A 106 24.86 -18.44 9.05
CA ALA A 106 23.41 -18.59 9.10
C ALA A 106 22.71 -17.58 8.18
N VAL A 107 21.59 -17.98 7.58
CA VAL A 107 20.83 -17.14 6.64
C VAL A 107 19.44 -16.88 7.19
N ILE A 108 19.11 -15.61 7.37
CA ILE A 108 17.77 -15.16 7.67
C ILE A 108 17.09 -14.78 6.35
N THR A 109 15.87 -15.30 6.14
CA THR A 109 15.04 -14.89 5.00
C THR A 109 13.80 -14.16 5.51
N ILE A 110 13.62 -12.91 5.10
CA ILE A 110 12.39 -12.14 5.28
C ILE A 110 11.58 -12.31 3.99
N LYS A 111 10.40 -12.92 4.08
CA LYS A 111 9.55 -13.17 2.89
C LYS A 111 8.93 -11.86 2.39
N ALA A 112 8.47 -11.88 1.14
CA ALA A 112 7.65 -10.78 0.62
C ALA A 112 6.39 -10.59 1.49
N GLY A 113 6.03 -9.34 1.76
CA GLY A 113 4.94 -8.95 2.67
C GLY A 113 5.30 -8.98 4.16
N GLU A 114 6.45 -9.53 4.53
CA GLU A 114 6.87 -9.64 5.93
C GLU A 114 7.86 -8.53 6.31
N THR A 115 7.91 -8.22 7.60
CA THR A 115 8.88 -7.29 8.19
C THR A 115 9.98 -8.01 8.95
N SER A 116 9.88 -9.32 9.19
CA SER A 116 10.89 -10.03 9.97
C SER A 116 11.17 -11.44 9.47
N GLY A 117 12.33 -11.94 9.85
CA GLY A 117 12.77 -13.31 9.62
C GLY A 117 13.69 -13.75 10.73
N THR A 118 13.81 -15.06 10.92
CA THR A 118 14.66 -15.64 11.97
C THR A 118 15.59 -16.73 11.43
N ALA A 119 16.69 -16.95 12.14
CA ALA A 119 17.57 -18.10 11.98
C ALA A 119 18.00 -18.59 13.36
N THR A 120 18.03 -19.91 13.54
CA THR A 120 18.46 -20.55 14.79
C THR A 120 19.78 -21.26 14.55
N VAL A 121 20.74 -21.08 15.46
CA VAL A 121 22.06 -21.74 15.46
C VAL A 121 22.26 -22.47 16.77
#